data_AF-A0A7I8LGG1-F1
#
_entry.id   AF-A0A7I8LGG1-F1
#
_cell.length_a   1.000
_cell.length_b   1.000
_cell.length_c   1.000
_cell.angle_alpha   90.00
_cell.angle_beta   90.00
_cell.angle_gamma   90.00
#
_symmetry.space_group_name_H-M   'P 1'
#
loop_
_entity.id
_entity.type
_entity.pdbx_description
1 polymer ?
#
loop_
_entity_poly.entity_id
_entity_poly.type
_entity_poly.pdbx_seq_one_letter_code
_entity_poly.pdbx_strand_id
1 'polypeptide(L)'
;MGQTWPQRCAYLVIYCQDNGLLLHIHHTIHAIIDRQKNHGMHFHVLAKALCKLEGQCEMTLGFVDLLRDDYIEKDQSRGIFLTQDWVSIPGVLPVALGVFMFGILANCVTLKACVQAHNEGCDLAREGNEIICEACKWSPELVAACEVWKEIKFEFKSVDKLDVKG
;
A
#
# COMPACT_ATOMS: atom_id res chain seq x y z
N MET A 1 -10.00 -35.75 -6.68
CA MET A 1 -10.69 -34.46 -6.51
C MET A 1 -9.72 -33.49 -5.85
N GLY A 2 -9.33 -32.42 -6.54
CA GLY A 2 -8.33 -31.47 -6.04
C GLY A 2 -9.00 -30.30 -5.31
N GLN A 3 -8.41 -29.85 -4.19
CA GLN A 3 -8.85 -28.64 -3.49
C GLN A 3 -8.75 -27.41 -4.41
N THR A 4 -9.76 -26.54 -4.34
CA THR A 4 -9.82 -25.26 -5.04
C THR A 4 -8.84 -24.25 -4.45
N TRP A 5 -8.49 -23.21 -5.20
CA TRP A 5 -7.57 -22.15 -4.75
C TRP A 5 -7.99 -21.51 -3.40
N PRO A 6 -9.27 -21.14 -3.19
CA PRO A 6 -9.73 -20.59 -1.92
C PRO A 6 -9.56 -21.56 -0.74
N GLN A 7 -9.80 -22.85 -0.97
CA GLN A 7 -9.65 -23.88 0.07
C GLN A 7 -8.19 -24.04 0.51
N ARG A 8 -7.24 -23.91 -0.43
CA ARG A 8 -5.80 -23.98 -0.12
C ARG A 8 -5.34 -22.76 0.68
N CYS A 9 -5.84 -21.56 0.35
CA CYS A 9 -5.56 -20.36 1.14
C CYS A 9 -6.07 -20.45 2.57
N ALA A 10 -7.33 -20.88 2.74
CA ALA A 10 -7.93 -21.05 4.06
C ALA A 10 -7.13 -22.06 4.91
N TYR A 11 -6.69 -23.16 4.30
CA TYR A 11 -5.83 -24.13 4.97
C TYR A 11 -4.50 -23.52 5.43
N LEU A 12 -3.85 -22.73 4.56
CA LEU A 12 -2.57 -22.09 4.89
C LEU A 12 -2.72 -21.07 6.03
N VAL A 13 -3.83 -20.32 6.05
CA VAL A 13 -4.14 -19.36 7.13
C VAL A 13 -4.25 -20.10 8.47
N ILE A 14 -5.02 -21.17 8.53
CA ILE A 14 -5.18 -21.98 9.75
C ILE A 14 -3.83 -22.56 10.18
N TYR A 15 -3.06 -23.12 9.24
CA TYR A 15 -1.74 -23.65 9.54
C TYR A 15 -0.79 -22.59 10.11
N CYS A 16 -0.76 -21.40 9.52
CA CYS A 16 0.08 -20.30 10.02
C CYS A 16 -0.34 -19.85 11.42
N GLN A 17 -1.64 -19.78 11.69
CA GLN A 17 -2.19 -19.45 13.00
C GLN A 17 -1.77 -20.48 14.06
N ASP A 18 -1.93 -21.78 13.75
CA ASP A 18 -1.61 -22.87 14.68
C ASP A 18 -0.10 -22.97 14.97
N ASN A 19 0.75 -22.50 14.06
CA ASN A 19 2.21 -22.58 14.18
C ASN A 19 2.89 -21.23 14.52
N GLY A 20 2.11 -20.17 14.78
CA GLY A 20 2.65 -18.84 15.09
C GLY A 20 3.47 -18.22 13.95
N LEU A 21 3.13 -18.53 12.69
CA LEU A 21 3.81 -18.01 11.51
C LEU A 21 3.10 -16.76 10.98
N LEU A 22 3.89 -15.74 10.59
CA LEU A 22 3.37 -14.62 9.81
C LEU A 22 3.14 -15.05 8.36
N LEU A 23 1.94 -14.79 7.84
CA LEU A 23 1.56 -15.10 6.47
C LEU A 23 1.61 -13.82 5.60
N HIS A 24 2.56 -13.77 4.67
CA HIS A 24 2.60 -12.74 3.64
C HIS A 24 1.86 -13.23 2.38
N ILE A 25 0.85 -12.48 1.94
CA ILE A 25 0.05 -12.81 0.75
C ILE A 25 0.50 -11.91 -0.40
N HIS A 26 1.09 -12.50 -1.43
CA HIS A 26 1.43 -11.76 -2.66
C HIS A 26 0.24 -11.78 -3.63
N HIS A 27 -0.16 -10.61 -4.13
CA HIS A 27 -1.33 -10.43 -5.01
C HIS A 27 -1.07 -10.74 -6.50
N THR A 28 -0.33 -11.82 -6.80
CA THR A 28 -0.02 -12.17 -8.20
C THR A 28 -1.33 -12.42 -8.94
N ILE A 29 -1.59 -11.72 -10.05
CA ILE A 29 -2.78 -11.79 -10.94
C ILE A 29 -3.87 -10.71 -10.68
N HIS A 30 -3.82 -9.91 -9.60
CA HIS A 30 -4.87 -8.91 -9.32
C HIS A 30 -5.10 -7.94 -10.51
N ALA A 31 -4.03 -7.40 -11.10
CA ALA A 31 -4.06 -6.46 -12.23
C ALA A 31 -4.69 -7.02 -13.53
N ILE A 32 -4.94 -8.32 -13.63
CA ILE A 32 -5.69 -8.91 -14.75
C ILE A 32 -7.20 -8.74 -14.54
N ILE A 33 -7.64 -8.63 -13.28
CA ILE A 33 -9.03 -8.68 -12.86
C ILE A 33 -9.55 -7.29 -12.45
N ASP A 34 -8.71 -6.41 -11.92
CA ASP A 34 -9.14 -5.12 -11.33
C ASP A 34 -8.70 -3.86 -12.08
N ARG A 35 -7.84 -3.99 -13.10
CA ARG A 35 -7.24 -2.84 -13.77
C ARG A 35 -8.19 -2.02 -14.65
N GLN A 36 -9.22 -2.66 -15.20
CA GLN A 36 -10.14 -2.02 -16.15
C GLN A 36 -11.43 -1.62 -15.45
N LYS A 37 -11.76 -0.32 -15.47
CA LYS A 37 -12.98 0.22 -14.85
C LYS A 37 -14.27 -0.33 -15.46
N ASN A 38 -14.27 -0.69 -16.75
CA ASN A 38 -15.44 -1.11 -17.49
C ASN A 38 -15.70 -2.62 -17.48
N HIS A 39 -14.74 -3.44 -17.03
CA HIS A 39 -14.86 -4.89 -16.99
C HIS A 39 -13.88 -5.50 -16.00
N GLY A 40 -14.40 -6.20 -14.99
CA GLY A 40 -13.58 -6.80 -13.94
C GLY A 40 -14.27 -6.77 -12.58
N MET A 41 -13.49 -7.03 -11.53
CA MET A 41 -13.91 -6.77 -10.15
C MET A 41 -13.06 -5.62 -9.64
N HIS A 42 -13.71 -4.51 -9.24
CA HIS A 42 -12.99 -3.37 -8.69
C HIS A 42 -12.08 -3.84 -7.55
N PHE A 43 -10.90 -3.24 -7.45
CA PHE A 43 -9.90 -3.65 -6.48
C PHE A 43 -10.43 -3.64 -5.03
N HIS A 44 -11.44 -2.82 -4.69
CA HIS A 44 -12.15 -2.86 -3.40
C HIS A 44 -12.96 -4.15 -3.10
N VAL A 45 -13.41 -4.87 -4.12
CA VAL A 45 -14.01 -6.21 -3.94
C VAL A 45 -12.90 -7.25 -3.78
N LEU A 46 -11.80 -7.08 -4.49
CA LEU A 46 -10.56 -7.82 -4.29
C LEU A 46 -9.79 -7.36 -3.04
N ALA A 47 -10.21 -6.29 -2.37
CA ALA A 47 -9.54 -5.68 -1.21
C ALA A 47 -9.74 -6.42 0.09
N LYS A 48 -10.44 -7.56 0.01
CA LYS A 48 -10.15 -8.69 0.89
C LYS A 48 -8.74 -9.29 0.65
N ALA A 49 -7.94 -8.76 -0.29
CA ALA A 49 -6.58 -9.19 -0.68
C ALA A 49 -5.77 -8.12 -1.51
N LEU A 50 -5.09 -7.20 -0.80
CA LEU A 50 -3.75 -6.57 -1.02
C LEU A 50 -3.35 -5.73 -2.29
N CYS A 51 -2.72 -4.56 -2.02
CA CYS A 51 -2.58 -3.31 -2.81
C CYS A 51 -1.34 -3.13 -3.70
N LYS A 52 -1.48 -2.15 -4.62
CA LYS A 52 -0.45 -1.26 -5.21
C LYS A 52 0.08 -1.67 -6.58
N LEU A 53 -0.34 -0.94 -7.63
CA LEU A 53 0.43 -0.64 -8.87
C LEU A 53 -0.22 0.46 -9.76
N GLU A 54 -1.53 0.79 -9.61
CA GLU A 54 -2.20 1.81 -10.47
C GLU A 54 -3.33 2.63 -9.77
N GLY A 55 -3.24 2.88 -8.45
CA GLY A 55 -4.33 3.49 -7.67
C GLY A 55 -4.27 5.02 -7.55
N GLN A 56 -5.42 5.69 -7.63
CA GLN A 56 -5.57 7.07 -7.12
C GLN A 56 -5.32 7.11 -5.60
N CYS A 57 -4.79 8.23 -5.09
CA CYS A 57 -4.44 8.40 -3.67
C CYS A 57 -5.63 8.10 -2.75
N GLU A 58 -6.79 8.72 -3.02
CA GLU A 58 -8.00 8.54 -2.20
C GLU A 58 -8.54 7.11 -2.18
N MET A 59 -8.51 6.40 -3.31
CA MET A 59 -8.90 4.99 -3.35
C MET A 59 -7.91 4.11 -2.59
N THR A 60 -6.62 4.43 -2.68
CA THR A 60 -5.58 3.71 -1.94
C THR A 60 -5.74 3.92 -0.44
N LEU A 61 -6.11 5.12 0.00
CA LEU A 61 -6.42 5.41 1.40
C LEU A 61 -7.65 4.65 1.87
N GLY A 62 -8.77 4.69 1.12
CA GLY A 62 -9.97 3.92 1.46
C GLY A 62 -9.71 2.41 1.53
N PHE A 63 -8.83 1.90 0.67
CA PHE A 63 -8.35 0.53 0.75
C PHE A 63 -7.55 0.23 2.02
N VAL A 64 -6.65 1.13 2.43
CA VAL A 64 -5.86 0.97 3.66
C VAL A 64 -6.78 0.97 4.87
N ASP A 65 -7.78 1.85 4.90
CA ASP A 65 -8.81 1.91 5.95
C ASP A 65 -9.55 0.57 6.04
N LEU A 66 -10.00 0.02 4.90
CA LEU A 66 -10.68 -1.28 4.84
C LEU A 66 -9.84 -2.47 5.34
N LEU A 67 -8.51 -2.41 5.20
CA LEU A 67 -7.64 -3.48 5.70
C LEU A 67 -7.31 -3.36 7.18
N ARG A 68 -7.30 -2.14 7.74
CA ARG A 68 -6.72 -1.88 9.07
C ARG A 68 -7.77 -1.64 10.14
N ASP A 69 -8.84 -0.94 9.81
CA ASP A 69 -9.79 -0.44 10.79
C ASP A 69 -10.93 -1.44 11.01
N ASP A 70 -11.45 -1.51 12.24
CA ASP A 70 -12.55 -2.43 12.59
C ASP A 70 -13.90 -1.95 12.05
N TYR A 71 -14.06 -0.63 11.92
CA TYR A 71 -15.29 -0.01 11.43
C TYR A 71 -14.96 1.13 10.47
N ILE A 72 -15.56 1.08 9.27
CA ILE A 72 -15.34 2.05 8.20
C ILE A 72 -16.69 2.59 7.74
N GLU A 73 -16.88 3.90 7.83
CA GLU A 73 -18.09 4.55 7.30
C GLU A 73 -18.08 4.63 5.77
N LYS A 74 -19.27 4.69 5.19
CA LYS A 74 -19.44 4.92 3.76
C LYS A 74 -18.83 6.27 3.34
N ASP A 75 -17.81 6.21 2.49
CA ASP A 75 -17.19 7.38 1.87
C ASP A 75 -16.95 7.16 0.36
N GLN A 76 -17.79 7.77 -0.48
CA GLN A 76 -17.68 7.65 -1.93
C GLN A 76 -16.45 8.36 -2.50
N SER A 77 -15.89 9.36 -1.79
CA SER A 77 -14.69 10.08 -2.22
C SER A 77 -13.43 9.22 -2.12
N ARG A 78 -13.48 8.16 -1.31
CA ARG A 78 -12.46 7.12 -1.16
C ARG A 78 -12.83 5.78 -1.81
N GLY A 79 -13.96 5.73 -2.52
CA GLY A 79 -14.45 4.52 -3.18
C GLY A 79 -15.09 3.49 -2.25
N ILE A 80 -15.49 3.89 -1.04
CA ILE A 80 -16.19 3.07 -0.06
C ILE A 80 -17.70 3.30 -0.22
N PHE A 81 -18.39 2.34 -0.84
CA PHE A 81 -19.81 2.48 -1.17
C PHE A 81 -20.75 2.06 -0.04
N LEU A 82 -20.27 1.28 0.92
CA LEU A 82 -21.03 0.73 2.04
C LEU A 82 -20.22 0.91 3.33
N THR A 83 -20.92 1.16 4.43
CA THR A 83 -20.33 1.04 5.77
C THR A 83 -19.96 -0.41 6.04
N GLN A 84 -18.76 -0.65 6.56
CA GLN A 84 -18.23 -1.98 6.83
C GLN A 84 -17.84 -2.08 8.30
N ASP A 85 -18.42 -3.06 8.99
CA ASP A 85 -18.01 -3.49 10.34
C ASP A 85 -17.34 -4.86 10.22
N TRP A 86 -16.12 -4.99 10.74
CA TRP A 86 -15.31 -6.21 10.72
C TRP A 86 -15.48 -7.06 11.97
N VAL A 87 -16.26 -6.63 12.96
CA VAL A 87 -16.62 -7.40 14.15
C VAL A 87 -15.37 -7.98 14.84
N SER A 88 -14.37 -7.12 15.03
CA SER A 88 -13.08 -7.41 15.68
C SER A 88 -12.23 -8.46 14.96
N ILE A 89 -12.43 -8.68 13.65
CA ILE A 89 -11.46 -9.42 12.84
C ILE A 89 -10.13 -8.65 12.85
N PRO A 90 -8.98 -9.31 13.11
CA PRO A 90 -7.68 -8.65 13.10
C PRO A 90 -7.38 -7.96 11.76
N GLY A 91 -6.91 -6.72 11.82
CA GLY A 91 -6.49 -5.97 10.64
C GLY A 91 -5.28 -6.58 9.94
N VAL A 92 -5.16 -6.32 8.64
CA VAL A 92 -4.05 -6.74 7.79
C VAL A 92 -3.07 -5.58 7.62
N LEU A 93 -1.77 -5.84 7.73
CA LEU A 93 -0.75 -4.83 7.47
C LEU A 93 -0.60 -4.62 5.95
N PRO A 94 -0.99 -3.45 5.39
CA PRO A 94 -0.79 -3.17 3.99
C PRO A 94 0.70 -3.05 3.66
N VAL A 95 1.12 -3.67 2.56
CA VAL A 95 2.51 -3.61 2.10
C VAL A 95 2.57 -2.76 0.84
N ALA A 96 3.42 -1.74 0.87
CA ALA A 96 3.56 -0.81 -0.23
C ALA A 96 4.78 -1.20 -1.11
N LEU A 97 4.68 -2.25 -1.93
CA LEU A 97 5.76 -2.70 -2.82
C LEU A 97 5.80 -1.90 -4.14
N GLY A 98 6.98 -1.53 -4.65
CA GLY A 98 7.16 -0.73 -5.86
C GLY A 98 8.63 -0.40 -6.16
N VAL A 99 8.91 0.40 -7.19
CA VAL A 99 10.27 0.78 -7.61
C VAL A 99 10.88 1.84 -6.66
N PHE A 100 11.24 1.42 -5.45
CA PHE A 100 12.07 2.20 -4.53
C PHE A 100 13.30 1.37 -4.22
N MET A 101 14.33 1.47 -5.06
CA MET A 101 15.56 0.71 -4.87
C MET A 101 16.72 1.65 -4.59
N PHE A 102 16.65 2.33 -3.45
CA PHE A 102 17.87 2.73 -2.76
C PHE A 102 18.44 1.49 -2.07
N GLY A 103 19.75 1.36 -1.93
CA GLY A 103 20.33 0.21 -1.22
C GLY A 103 19.74 0.06 0.20
N ILE A 104 19.89 -1.12 0.84
CA ILE A 104 19.30 -1.40 2.16
C ILE A 104 19.59 -0.27 3.17
N LEU A 105 20.83 0.20 3.22
CA LEU A 105 21.23 1.27 4.14
C LEU A 105 20.55 2.61 3.82
N ALA A 106 20.50 3.01 2.55
CA ALA A 106 19.85 4.25 2.11
C ALA A 106 18.33 4.23 2.38
N ASN A 107 17.67 3.09 2.20
CA ASN A 107 16.26 2.91 2.58
C ASN A 107 16.06 3.07 4.09
N CYS A 108 16.91 2.44 4.90
CA CYS A 108 16.82 2.52 6.36
C CYS A 108 17.06 3.94 6.89
N VAL A 109 18.06 4.64 6.34
CA VAL A 109 18.38 6.03 6.70
C VAL A 109 17.22 6.96 6.35
N THR A 110 16.71 6.85 5.12
CA THR A 110 15.55 7.60 4.65
C THR A 110 14.35 7.41 5.56
N LEU A 111 14.01 6.16 5.87
CA LEU A 111 12.86 5.84 6.72
C LEU A 111 13.01 6.43 8.13
N LYS A 112 14.19 6.29 8.75
CA LYS A 112 14.45 6.84 10.07
C LYS A 112 14.36 8.36 10.10
N ALA A 113 14.91 9.04 9.09
CA ALA A 113 14.85 10.50 8.97
C ALA A 113 13.39 10.98 8.84
N CYS A 114 12.59 10.35 7.97
CA CYS A 114 11.18 10.68 7.81
C CYS A 114 10.37 10.43 9.09
N VAL A 115 10.59 9.31 9.78
CA VAL A 115 9.90 9.01 11.04
C VAL A 115 10.27 10.02 12.13
N GLN A 116 11.55 10.37 12.25
CA GLN A 116 11.99 11.37 13.22
C GLN A 116 11.36 12.74 12.94
N ALA A 117 11.43 13.23 11.70
CA ALA A 117 10.84 14.51 11.31
C ALA A 117 9.32 14.52 11.51
N HIS A 118 8.63 13.42 11.20
CA HIS A 118 7.20 13.29 11.47
C HIS A 118 6.88 13.38 12.97
N ASN A 119 7.66 12.70 13.82
CA ASN A 119 7.48 12.74 15.27
C ASN A 119 7.78 14.13 15.87
N GLU A 120 8.63 14.92 15.20
CA GLU A 120 8.93 16.31 15.55
C GLU A 120 7.87 17.30 15.02
N GLY A 121 6.88 16.81 14.26
CA GLY A 121 5.76 17.60 13.75
C GLY A 121 5.95 18.22 12.37
N CYS A 122 7.00 17.83 11.62
CA CYS A 122 7.22 18.29 10.25
C CYS A 122 6.17 17.72 9.28
N ASP A 123 5.82 18.51 8.26
CA ASP A 123 4.94 18.08 7.19
C ASP A 123 5.74 17.39 6.08
N LEU A 124 5.78 16.06 6.12
CA LEU A 124 6.50 15.25 5.13
C LEU A 124 6.08 15.52 3.68
N ALA A 125 4.83 15.93 3.43
CA ALA A 125 4.35 16.19 2.06
C ALA A 125 4.98 17.46 1.47
N ARG A 126 5.36 18.41 2.33
CA ARG A 126 5.94 19.70 1.93
C ARG A 126 7.46 19.74 2.10
N GLU A 127 7.94 19.18 3.21
CA GLU A 127 9.33 19.29 3.68
C GLU A 127 10.15 18.04 3.36
N GLY A 128 9.55 16.99 2.77
CA GLY A 128 10.20 15.70 2.53
C GLY A 128 11.52 15.80 1.77
N ASN A 129 11.60 16.66 0.74
CA ASN A 129 12.85 16.84 -0.02
C ASN A 129 13.96 17.43 0.85
N GLU A 130 13.64 18.37 1.73
CA GLU A 130 14.62 19.02 2.62
C GLU A 130 15.13 18.04 3.67
N ILE A 131 14.24 17.23 4.26
CA ILE A 131 14.59 16.17 5.22
C ILE A 131 15.57 15.17 4.59
N ILE A 132 15.33 14.75 3.34
CA ILE A 132 16.22 13.83 2.62
C ILE A 132 17.57 14.50 2.30
N CYS A 133 17.56 15.76 1.88
CA CYS A 133 18.79 16.54 1.66
C CYS A 133 19.63 16.69 2.94
N GLU A 134 19.00 16.90 4.10
CA GLU A 134 19.69 16.92 5.39
C GLU A 134 20.27 15.54 5.75
N ALA A 135 19.53 14.47 5.49
CA ALA A 135 20.01 13.09 5.69
C ALA A 135 21.22 12.75 4.81
N CYS A 136 21.27 13.27 3.58
CA CYS A 136 22.40 13.12 2.66
C CYS A 136 23.72 13.68 3.21
N LYS A 137 23.69 14.67 4.12
CA LYS A 137 24.93 15.26 4.67
C LYS A 137 25.76 14.28 5.48
N TRP A 138 25.15 13.22 6.01
CA TRP A 138 25.80 12.26 6.89
C TRP A 138 25.68 10.80 6.43
N SER A 139 25.00 10.51 5.31
CA SER A 139 24.95 9.17 4.69
C SER A 139 25.42 9.20 3.23
N PRO A 140 26.64 8.71 2.93
CA PRO A 140 27.15 8.64 1.56
C PRO A 140 26.35 7.65 0.69
N GLU A 141 25.77 6.59 1.28
CA GLU A 141 24.93 5.64 0.56
C GLU A 141 23.64 6.30 0.08
N LEU A 142 23.05 7.17 0.90
CA LEU A 142 21.86 7.92 0.49
C LEU A 142 22.19 8.93 -0.61
N VAL A 143 23.34 9.61 -0.54
CA VAL A 143 23.80 10.52 -1.61
C VAL A 143 23.88 9.79 -2.96
N ALA A 144 24.58 8.66 -3.01
CA ALA A 144 24.70 7.87 -4.24
C ALA A 144 23.33 7.41 -4.75
N ALA A 145 22.42 7.05 -3.84
CA ALA A 145 21.08 6.62 -4.20
C ALA A 145 20.24 7.79 -4.76
N CYS A 146 20.32 8.98 -4.17
CA CYS A 146 19.66 10.18 -4.67
C CYS A 146 20.21 10.59 -6.05
N GLU A 147 21.51 10.48 -6.29
CA GLU A 147 22.12 10.82 -7.59
C GLU A 147 21.60 9.93 -8.73
N VAL A 148 21.42 8.64 -8.47
CA VAL A 148 20.95 7.67 -9.47
C VAL A 148 19.47 7.84 -9.79
N TRP A 149 18.64 8.13 -8.78
CA TRP A 149 17.18 8.09 -8.92
C TRP A 149 16.50 9.45 -9.01
N LYS A 150 17.22 10.59 -8.88
CA LYS A 150 16.63 11.95 -8.86
C LYS A 150 15.73 12.29 -10.04
N GLU A 151 16.01 11.75 -11.23
CA GLU A 151 15.24 12.04 -12.45
C GLU A 151 14.09 11.04 -12.70
N ILE A 152 14.01 9.96 -11.92
CA ILE A 152 13.04 8.89 -12.16
C ILE A 152 11.71 9.25 -11.52
N LYS A 153 10.74 9.64 -12.35
CA LYS A 153 9.36 9.90 -11.95
C LYS A 153 8.40 9.08 -12.80
N PHE A 154 7.39 8.51 -12.17
CA PHE A 154 6.34 7.75 -12.84
C PHE A 154 5.05 8.59 -12.89
N GLU A 155 4.96 9.48 -13.86
CA GLU A 155 3.80 10.36 -14.07
C GLU A 155 2.93 9.83 -15.21
N PHE A 156 1.96 8.99 -14.85
CA PHE A 156 1.00 8.42 -15.80
C PHE A 156 -0.42 8.75 -15.37
N LYS A 157 -1.33 8.92 -16.34
CA LYS A 157 -2.75 9.04 -16.04
C LYS A 157 -3.25 7.69 -15.52
N SER A 158 -3.74 7.64 -14.29
CA SER A 158 -4.41 6.46 -13.74
C SER A 158 -5.65 6.11 -14.57
N VAL A 159 -5.81 4.82 -14.91
CA VAL A 159 -6.96 4.29 -15.65
C VAL A 159 -8.17 4.11 -14.73
N ASP A 160 -7.94 3.66 -13.50
CA ASP A 160 -8.99 3.46 -12.50
C ASP A 160 -9.24 4.76 -11.72
N LYS A 161 -10.39 5.38 -11.95
CA LYS A 161 -10.76 6.66 -11.35
C LYS A 161 -12.16 6.62 -10.76
N LEU A 162 -12.33 7.22 -9.58
CA LEU A 162 -13.64 7.41 -8.99
C LEU A 162 -14.54 8.27 -9.87
N ASP A 163 -15.81 7.89 -9.95
CA ASP A 163 -16.86 8.74 -10.52
C ASP A 163 -17.22 9.81 -9.49
N VAL A 164 -16.63 11.00 -9.64
CA VAL A 164 -17.01 12.16 -8.83
C VAL A 164 -18.42 12.56 -9.25
N LYS A 165 -19.42 12.30 -8.40
CA LYS A 165 -20.73 12.93 -8.55
C LYS A 165 -20.58 14.40 -8.21
N GLY A 166 -20.73 15.26 -9.22
CA GLY A 166 -21.03 16.68 -9.02
C GLY A 166 -22.42 16.88 -8.44
#